data_AF-A0A0M0SZ16-F1
#
_entry.id   AF-A0A0M0SZ16-F1
#
_cell.length_a   1.000
_cell.length_b   1.000
_cell.length_c   1.000
_cell.angle_alpha   90.00
_cell.angle_beta   90.00
_cell.angle_gamma   90.00
#
_symmetry.space_group_name_H-M   'P 1'
#
loop_
_entity.id
_entity.type
_entity.pdbx_description
1 polymer ?
#
loop_
_entity_poly.entity_id
_entity_poly.type
_entity_poly.pdbx_seq_one_letter_code
_entity_poly.pdbx_strand_id
1 'polypeptide(L)'
;MNERRLGKTRYWTDERIERAILEVVRSLEIDYMPSSAQVREVTQDEALHNAICKHGSYRGWAKKLGLDNKKSETNTGNDYEEYIEQILLDLGFEVEQMSTKHPYDLLVNGTTKVDVKVGSSYMLRGENRVVTFATNKKQPTCDFYICVRLDEQKQVENIHVIPSQMAQVTTLCFGEVSKYDVYINRYDLLRRHYELMQKLYYELCPTKE
;
A
#
# COMPACT_ATOMS: atom_id res chain seq x y z
N MET A 1 13.91 -46.35 -34.18
CA MET A 1 13.96 -44.87 -34.03
C MET A 1 12.94 -44.51 -32.96
N ASN A 2 13.40 -44.08 -31.79
CA ASN A 2 12.55 -43.82 -30.61
C ASN A 2 12.25 -42.32 -30.55
N GLU A 3 11.02 -41.93 -30.89
CA GLU A 3 10.49 -40.60 -30.60
C GLU A 3 10.32 -40.45 -29.09
N ARG A 4 11.18 -39.64 -28.47
CA ARG A 4 11.05 -39.25 -27.06
C ARG A 4 9.85 -38.31 -26.92
N ARG A 5 8.80 -38.79 -26.26
CA ARG A 5 7.71 -37.98 -25.73
C ARG A 5 8.28 -36.96 -24.73
N LEU A 6 8.37 -35.70 -25.14
CA LEU A 6 8.54 -34.56 -24.24
C LEU A 6 7.32 -34.50 -23.31
N GLY A 7 7.51 -34.89 -22.05
CA GLY A 7 6.46 -34.84 -21.03
C GLY A 7 6.03 -33.38 -20.80
N LYS A 8 4.72 -33.12 -20.96
CA LYS A 8 4.09 -31.89 -20.48
C LYS A 8 4.31 -31.79 -18.96
N THR A 9 5.26 -30.96 -18.52
CA THR A 9 5.43 -30.64 -17.11
C THR A 9 4.20 -29.85 -16.64
N ARG A 10 3.46 -30.40 -15.68
CA ARG A 10 2.24 -29.77 -15.11
C ARG A 10 2.53 -28.50 -14.31
N TYR A 11 3.78 -28.27 -13.93
CA TYR A 11 4.17 -27.19 -13.02
C TYR A 11 4.25 -25.83 -13.72
N TRP A 12 3.96 -24.78 -12.96
CA TRP A 12 4.19 -23.40 -13.38
C TRP A 12 5.66 -23.06 -13.11
N THR A 13 6.39 -22.69 -14.17
CA THR A 13 7.72 -22.08 -14.09
C THR A 13 7.59 -20.59 -14.43
N ASP A 14 8.58 -19.79 -14.04
CA ASP A 14 8.59 -18.36 -14.33
C ASP A 14 8.46 -18.11 -15.85
N GLU A 15 9.13 -18.86 -16.72
CA GLU A 15 9.04 -18.72 -18.18
C GLU A 15 7.68 -19.14 -18.75
N ARG A 16 6.97 -20.04 -18.07
CA ARG A 16 5.62 -20.45 -18.44
C ARG A 16 4.60 -19.39 -18.01
N ILE A 17 4.80 -18.79 -16.85
CA ILE A 17 3.97 -17.70 -16.34
C ILE A 17 4.12 -16.47 -17.24
N GLU A 18 5.36 -16.07 -17.56
CA GLU A 18 5.67 -14.98 -18.48
C GLU A 18 4.96 -15.14 -19.83
N ARG A 19 5.15 -16.29 -20.49
CA ARG A 19 4.52 -16.53 -21.80
C ARG A 19 3.00 -16.46 -21.75
N ALA A 20 2.40 -17.00 -20.69
CA ALA A 20 0.96 -16.98 -20.52
C ALA A 20 0.44 -15.56 -20.24
N ILE A 21 1.16 -14.74 -19.47
CA ILE A 21 0.83 -13.31 -19.27
C ILE A 21 0.86 -12.57 -20.61
N LEU A 22 1.94 -12.73 -21.40
CA LEU A 22 2.08 -12.06 -22.69
C LEU A 22 1.05 -12.54 -23.73
N GLU A 23 0.56 -13.77 -23.62
CA GLU A 23 -0.56 -14.25 -24.44
C GLU A 23 -1.87 -13.53 -24.07
N VAL A 24 -2.19 -13.40 -22.78
CA VAL A 24 -3.35 -12.63 -22.31
C VAL A 24 -3.28 -11.16 -22.73
N VAL A 25 -2.10 -10.53 -22.58
CA VAL A 25 -1.85 -9.13 -23.02
C VAL A 25 -2.17 -8.96 -24.51
N ARG A 26 -1.67 -9.88 -25.34
CA ARG A 26 -1.94 -9.87 -26.79
C ARG A 26 -3.40 -10.13 -27.12
N SER A 27 -4.05 -11.09 -26.45
CA SER A 27 -5.46 -11.42 -26.68
C SER A 27 -6.42 -10.28 -26.35
N LEU A 28 -6.06 -9.44 -25.37
CA LEU A 28 -6.86 -8.28 -24.95
C LEU A 28 -6.43 -6.98 -25.64
N GLU A 29 -5.39 -7.01 -26.47
CA GLU A 29 -4.80 -5.83 -27.12
C GLU A 29 -4.47 -4.69 -26.13
N ILE A 30 -3.92 -5.06 -24.97
CA ILE A 30 -3.50 -4.12 -23.92
C ILE A 30 -1.97 -3.99 -23.89
N ASP A 31 -1.48 -2.90 -23.31
CA ASP A 31 -0.06 -2.59 -23.10
C ASP A 31 0.36 -2.61 -21.61
N TYR A 32 -0.58 -2.98 -20.73
CA TYR A 32 -0.40 -3.07 -19.29
C TYR A 32 -0.62 -4.50 -18.77
N MET A 33 -0.14 -4.75 -17.55
CA MET A 33 -0.32 -6.01 -16.83
C MET A 33 -1.81 -6.28 -16.60
N PRO A 34 -2.36 -7.40 -17.11
CA PRO A 34 -3.79 -7.71 -17.00
C PRO A 34 -4.19 -7.87 -15.53
N SER A 35 -5.40 -7.44 -15.18
CA SER A 35 -5.98 -7.72 -13.86
C SER A 35 -6.37 -9.20 -13.73
N SER A 36 -6.63 -9.66 -12.49
CA SER A 36 -7.14 -11.03 -12.28
C SER A 36 -8.47 -11.30 -13.00
N ALA A 37 -9.32 -10.29 -13.15
CA ALA A 37 -10.55 -10.41 -13.93
C ALA A 37 -10.26 -10.61 -15.42
N GLN A 38 -9.32 -9.85 -15.98
CA GLN A 38 -8.89 -9.96 -17.38
C GLN A 38 -8.19 -11.30 -17.67
N VAL A 39 -7.35 -11.77 -16.75
CA VAL A 39 -6.74 -13.10 -16.84
C VAL A 39 -7.82 -14.18 -16.91
N ARG A 40 -8.85 -14.12 -16.05
CA ARG A 40 -9.94 -15.09 -16.06
C ARG A 40 -10.81 -15.01 -17.30
N GLU A 41 -11.03 -13.81 -17.82
CA GLU A 41 -11.80 -13.59 -19.04
C GLU A 41 -11.17 -14.32 -20.24
N VAL A 42 -9.84 -14.29 -20.35
CA VAL A 42 -9.13 -14.96 -21.45
C VAL A 42 -8.92 -16.45 -21.18
N THR A 43 -8.45 -16.80 -19.98
CA THR A 43 -8.04 -18.19 -19.67
C THR A 43 -9.21 -19.10 -19.29
N GLN A 44 -10.33 -18.52 -18.86
CA GLN A 44 -11.49 -19.24 -18.32
C GLN A 44 -11.14 -20.16 -17.12
N ASP A 45 -10.01 -19.92 -16.45
CA ASP A 45 -9.57 -20.64 -15.26
C ASP A 45 -8.82 -19.75 -14.25
N GLU A 46 -8.50 -20.32 -13.08
CA GLU A 46 -7.76 -19.65 -12.00
C GLU A 46 -6.27 -20.04 -11.97
N ALA A 47 -5.81 -20.89 -12.89
CA ALA A 47 -4.49 -21.52 -12.81
C ALA A 47 -3.37 -20.48 -12.99
N LEU A 48 -3.51 -19.60 -13.99
CA LEU A 48 -2.54 -18.52 -14.23
C LEU A 48 -2.56 -17.48 -13.11
N HIS A 49 -3.76 -17.08 -12.65
CA HIS A 49 -3.90 -16.17 -11.52
C HIS A 49 -3.16 -16.68 -10.28
N ASN A 50 -3.38 -17.96 -9.93
CA ASN A 50 -2.73 -18.58 -8.79
C ASN A 50 -1.21 -18.68 -8.96
N ALA A 51 -0.73 -18.93 -10.18
CA ALA A 51 0.70 -18.97 -10.47
C ALA A 51 1.36 -17.60 -10.29
N ILE A 52 0.74 -16.54 -10.81
CA ILE A 52 1.20 -15.15 -10.66
C ILE A 52 1.32 -14.79 -9.17
N CYS A 53 0.30 -15.09 -8.37
CA CYS A 53 0.28 -14.80 -6.94
C CYS A 53 1.33 -15.58 -6.14
N LYS A 54 1.67 -16.82 -6.54
CA LYS A 54 2.66 -17.66 -5.83
C LYS A 54 4.10 -17.34 -6.20
N HIS A 55 4.35 -16.80 -7.40
CA HIS A 55 5.70 -16.56 -7.92
C HIS A 55 6.11 -15.07 -7.90
N GLY A 56 5.40 -14.25 -7.13
CA GLY A 56 5.70 -12.83 -6.97
C GLY A 56 4.44 -12.06 -6.64
N SER A 57 3.86 -11.42 -7.65
CA SER A 57 2.57 -10.74 -7.61
C SER A 57 2.30 -10.18 -9.01
N TYR A 58 1.11 -9.63 -9.26
CA TYR A 58 0.87 -8.93 -10.52
C TYR A 58 1.86 -7.79 -10.76
N ARG A 59 2.17 -6.99 -9.72
CA ARG A 59 3.15 -5.91 -9.82
C ARG A 59 4.58 -6.43 -10.01
N GLY A 60 4.94 -7.50 -9.30
CA GLY A 60 6.25 -8.13 -9.46
C GLY A 60 6.48 -8.61 -10.89
N TRP A 61 5.45 -9.21 -11.49
CA TRP A 61 5.46 -9.61 -12.90
C TRP A 61 5.43 -8.41 -13.85
N ALA A 62 4.64 -7.38 -13.58
CA ALA A 62 4.63 -6.15 -14.37
C ALA A 62 6.04 -5.53 -14.46
N LYS A 63 6.72 -5.40 -13.32
CA LYS A 63 8.12 -4.92 -13.24
C LYS A 63 9.09 -5.83 -14.00
N LYS A 64 8.98 -7.15 -13.85
CA LYS A 64 9.82 -8.13 -14.57
C LYS A 64 9.65 -8.04 -16.09
N LEU A 65 8.43 -7.79 -16.55
CA LEU A 65 8.06 -7.80 -17.97
C LEU A 65 8.10 -6.41 -18.62
N GLY A 66 8.38 -5.35 -17.85
CA GLY A 66 8.34 -3.97 -18.33
C GLY A 66 6.94 -3.51 -18.74
N LEU A 67 5.89 -4.07 -18.13
CA LEU A 67 4.50 -3.68 -18.35
C LEU A 67 4.06 -2.66 -17.31
N ASP A 68 3.25 -1.69 -17.73
CA ASP A 68 2.58 -0.79 -16.79
C ASP A 68 1.54 -1.56 -15.96
N ASN A 69 1.23 -1.11 -14.75
CA ASN A 69 0.10 -1.65 -14.01
C ASN A 69 -1.20 -0.99 -14.46
N LYS A 70 -2.29 -1.76 -14.59
CA LYS A 70 -3.62 -1.19 -14.83
C LYS A 70 -3.94 -0.15 -13.76
N LYS A 71 -4.17 1.11 -14.15
CA LYS A 71 -4.54 2.19 -13.22
C LYS A 71 -5.82 1.80 -12.45
N SER A 72 -5.70 1.64 -11.14
CA SER A 72 -6.79 1.44 -10.19
C SER A 72 -6.49 2.23 -8.92
N GLU A 73 -7.52 2.59 -8.14
CA GLU A 73 -7.33 3.24 -6.84
C GLU A 73 -6.45 2.42 -5.88
N THR A 74 -6.44 1.09 -6.05
CA THR A 74 -5.57 0.16 -5.32
C THR A 74 -4.10 0.31 -5.69
N ASN A 75 -3.74 0.82 -6.87
CA ASN A 75 -2.34 1.17 -7.13
C ASN A 75 -1.96 2.45 -6.41
N THR A 76 -2.85 3.47 -6.42
CA THR A 76 -2.58 4.73 -5.73
C THR A 76 -2.33 4.53 -4.24
N GLY A 77 -3.09 3.69 -3.54
CA GLY A 77 -2.84 3.39 -2.13
C GLY A 77 -1.41 2.91 -1.87
N ASN A 78 -1.01 1.85 -2.57
CA ASN A 78 0.34 1.28 -2.41
C ASN A 78 1.46 2.20 -2.91
N ASP A 79 1.25 2.93 -4.01
CA ASP A 79 2.24 3.89 -4.51
C ASP A 79 2.55 4.94 -3.42
N TYR A 80 1.52 5.36 -2.68
CA TYR A 80 1.69 6.27 -1.56
C TYR A 80 2.17 5.60 -0.26
N GLU A 81 1.91 4.31 -0.05
CA GLU A 81 2.57 3.53 1.01
C GLU A 81 4.09 3.48 0.79
N GLU A 82 4.53 3.16 -0.43
CA GLU A 82 5.94 3.14 -0.85
C GLU A 82 6.57 4.55 -0.76
N TYR A 83 5.85 5.58 -1.20
CA TYR A 83 6.29 6.97 -1.08
C TYR A 83 6.49 7.40 0.38
N ILE A 84 5.56 7.06 1.28
CA ILE A 84 5.66 7.38 2.70
C ILE A 84 6.79 6.58 3.36
N GLU A 85 6.95 5.30 3.01
CA GLU A 85 8.08 4.50 3.46
C GLU A 85 9.41 5.18 3.11
N GLN A 86 9.60 5.62 1.87
CA GLN A 86 10.83 6.27 1.46
C GLN A 86 11.10 7.56 2.24
N ILE A 87 10.07 8.40 2.47
CA ILE A 87 10.19 9.59 3.31
C ILE A 87 10.67 9.23 4.73
N LEU A 88 10.09 8.19 5.33
CA LEU A 88 10.45 7.76 6.67
C LEU A 88 11.88 7.22 6.72
N LEU A 89 12.29 6.42 5.74
CA LEU A 89 13.67 5.95 5.61
C LEU A 89 14.66 7.11 5.49
N ASP A 90 14.36 8.10 4.64
CA ASP A 90 15.19 9.29 4.45
C ASP A 90 15.29 10.15 5.73
N LEU A 91 14.27 10.13 6.58
CA LEU A 91 14.24 10.77 7.90
C LEU A 91 14.97 9.95 8.99
N GLY A 92 15.52 8.79 8.64
CA GLY A 92 16.30 7.92 9.52
C GLY A 92 15.47 6.99 10.39
N PHE A 93 14.24 6.68 9.99
CA PHE A 93 13.45 5.61 10.62
C PHE A 93 13.78 4.26 9.97
N GLU A 94 13.59 3.19 10.73
CA GLU A 94 13.48 1.83 10.18
C GLU A 94 12.01 1.56 9.86
N VAL A 95 11.71 0.96 8.71
CA VAL A 95 10.34 0.73 8.25
C VAL A 95 10.20 -0.69 7.71
N GLU A 96 9.13 -1.37 8.11
CA GLU A 96 8.69 -2.65 7.56
C GLU A 96 7.29 -2.48 6.96
N GLN A 97 7.12 -2.82 5.68
CA GLN A 97 5.81 -2.89 5.04
C GLN A 97 5.06 -4.15 5.46
N MET A 98 3.81 -4.00 5.86
CA MET A 98 2.96 -5.10 6.28
C MET A 98 2.18 -5.68 5.10
N SER A 99 1.87 -6.98 5.17
CA SER A 99 0.94 -7.58 4.22
C SER A 99 -0.48 -7.04 4.41
N THR A 100 -1.31 -7.13 3.36
CA THR A 100 -2.72 -6.68 3.36
C THR A 100 -3.64 -7.38 4.37
N LYS A 101 -3.13 -8.37 5.12
CA LYS A 101 -3.85 -9.05 6.21
C LYS A 101 -3.74 -8.31 7.54
N HIS A 102 -2.75 -7.43 7.68
CA HIS A 102 -2.57 -6.62 8.89
C HIS A 102 -3.51 -5.41 8.86
N PRO A 103 -3.90 -4.89 10.03
CA PRO A 103 -4.84 -3.78 10.11
C PRO A 103 -4.14 -2.40 10.06
N TYR A 104 -2.90 -2.35 9.58
CA TYR A 104 -2.04 -1.18 9.40
C TYR A 104 -1.00 -1.53 8.32
N ASP A 105 -0.41 -0.51 7.70
CA ASP A 105 0.38 -0.66 6.47
C ASP A 105 1.89 -0.72 6.76
N LEU A 106 2.37 0.04 7.75
CA LEU A 106 3.79 0.13 8.09
C LEU A 106 4.04 -0.14 9.58
N LEU A 107 5.13 -0.83 9.90
CA LEU A 107 5.70 -0.93 11.24
C LEU A 107 6.99 -0.12 11.29
N VAL A 108 6.99 0.97 12.06
CA VAL A 108 8.11 1.91 12.16
C VAL A 108 8.91 1.65 13.42
N ASN A 109 10.24 1.52 13.27
CA ASN A 109 11.21 1.16 14.31
C ASN A 109 10.81 -0.08 15.12
N GLY A 110 10.13 -1.04 14.48
CA GLY A 110 9.67 -2.28 15.12
C GLY A 110 8.58 -2.12 16.18
N THR A 111 8.11 -0.90 16.49
CA THR A 111 7.16 -0.67 17.59
C THR A 111 5.92 0.14 17.20
N THR A 112 6.04 1.07 16.26
CA THR A 112 4.98 2.06 15.98
C THR A 112 4.18 1.64 14.76
N LYS A 113 2.90 1.33 14.93
CA LYS A 113 2.00 0.89 13.86
C LYS A 113 1.42 2.10 13.14
N VAL A 114 1.61 2.15 11.83
CA VAL A 114 1.19 3.28 11.00
C VAL A 114 0.27 2.79 9.88
N ASP A 115 -0.86 3.47 9.72
CA ASP A 115 -1.82 3.23 8.64
C ASP A 115 -1.79 4.45 7.70
N VAL A 116 -1.45 4.21 6.43
CA VAL A 116 -1.33 5.22 5.39
C VAL A 116 -2.69 5.39 4.72
N LYS A 117 -3.06 6.64 4.48
CA LYS A 117 -4.33 6.99 3.84
C LYS A 117 -4.08 8.07 2.80
N VAL A 118 -4.56 7.86 1.59
CA VAL A 118 -4.46 8.83 0.50
C VAL A 118 -5.85 9.29 0.09
N GLY A 119 -5.98 10.58 -0.21
CA GLY A 119 -7.25 11.20 -0.57
C GLY A 119 -7.03 12.39 -1.48
N SER A 120 -7.87 12.54 -2.50
CA SER A 120 -7.82 13.69 -3.41
C SER A 120 -8.88 14.72 -3.06
N SER A 121 -8.54 15.99 -3.25
CA SER A 121 -9.47 17.10 -3.08
C SER A 121 -10.65 16.98 -4.04
N TYR A 122 -11.84 17.31 -3.52
CA TYR A 122 -13.08 17.41 -4.28
C TYR A 122 -14.00 18.49 -3.69
N MET A 123 -14.96 18.95 -4.50
CA MET A 123 -15.95 19.93 -4.07
C MET A 123 -17.15 19.25 -3.40
N LEU A 124 -17.25 19.36 -2.07
CA LEU A 124 -18.42 18.91 -1.32
C LEU A 124 -19.60 19.84 -1.60
N ARG A 125 -20.66 19.28 -2.21
CA ARG A 125 -21.87 20.00 -2.62
C ARG A 125 -21.61 21.19 -3.56
N GLY A 126 -20.47 21.19 -4.25
CA GLY A 126 -20.09 22.28 -5.16
C GLY A 126 -19.58 23.55 -4.48
N GLU A 127 -19.51 23.58 -3.14
CA GLU A 127 -19.23 24.81 -2.38
C GLU A 127 -17.92 24.73 -1.60
N ASN A 128 -17.64 23.59 -0.96
CA ASN A 128 -16.51 23.46 -0.03
C ASN A 128 -15.48 22.48 -0.57
N ARG A 129 -14.24 22.93 -0.77
CA ARG A 129 -13.13 22.04 -1.11
C ARG A 129 -12.74 21.20 0.10
N VAL A 130 -12.81 19.88 -0.04
CA VAL A 130 -12.48 18.94 1.04
C VAL A 130 -11.68 17.74 0.55
N VAL A 131 -10.97 17.10 1.47
CA VAL A 131 -10.40 15.76 1.32
C VAL A 131 -10.96 14.87 2.42
N THR A 132 -11.34 13.64 2.09
CA THR A 132 -11.81 12.67 3.08
C THR A 132 -11.01 11.38 3.05
N PHE A 133 -10.88 10.74 4.22
CA PHE A 133 -10.18 9.48 4.40
C PHE A 133 -11.03 8.54 5.24
N ALA A 134 -11.29 7.34 4.73
CA ALA A 134 -12.04 6.33 5.46
C ALA A 134 -11.10 5.54 6.40
N THR A 135 -11.30 5.69 7.71
CA THR A 135 -10.66 4.85 8.74
C THR A 135 -11.50 3.59 9.02
N ASN A 136 -12.80 3.62 8.69
CA ASN A 136 -13.78 2.53 8.80
C ASN A 136 -14.04 1.99 10.21
N LYS A 137 -13.28 2.42 11.22
CA LYS A 137 -13.40 1.96 12.61
C LYS A 137 -13.29 3.15 13.55
N LYS A 138 -14.19 3.23 14.54
CA LYS A 138 -14.10 4.25 15.60
C LYS A 138 -12.93 4.00 16.55
N GLN A 139 -12.62 2.73 16.80
CA GLN A 139 -11.48 2.31 17.59
C GLN A 139 -10.31 2.03 16.63
N PRO A 140 -9.21 2.77 16.70
CA PRO A 140 -8.08 2.61 15.80
C PRO A 140 -7.33 1.31 16.06
N THR A 141 -6.76 0.73 15.00
CA THR A 141 -5.91 -0.48 15.05
C THR A 141 -4.42 -0.18 14.85
N CYS A 142 -4.09 1.09 14.63
CA CYS A 142 -2.75 1.64 14.49
C CYS A 142 -2.49 2.69 15.59
N ASP A 143 -1.24 3.10 15.75
CA ASP A 143 -0.84 4.19 16.66
C ASP A 143 -0.94 5.55 15.97
N PHE A 144 -0.68 5.58 14.65
CA PHE A 144 -0.74 6.79 13.83
C PHE A 144 -1.43 6.53 12.50
N TYR A 145 -2.11 7.57 12.01
CA TYR A 145 -2.48 7.69 10.61
C TYR A 145 -1.52 8.66 9.91
N ILE A 146 -1.00 8.28 8.75
CA ILE A 146 -0.34 9.21 7.83
C ILE A 146 -1.28 9.48 6.67
N CYS A 147 -1.89 10.67 6.66
CA CYS A 147 -2.85 11.09 5.64
C CYS A 147 -2.16 11.95 4.58
N VAL A 148 -2.12 11.48 3.34
CA VAL A 148 -1.59 12.18 2.17
C VAL A 148 -2.73 12.85 1.43
N ARG A 149 -2.77 14.19 1.47
CA ARG A 149 -3.73 15.00 0.73
C ARG A 149 -3.18 15.30 -0.65
N LEU A 150 -3.97 14.98 -1.67
CA LEU A 150 -3.66 15.29 -3.06
C LEU A 150 -4.53 16.45 -3.54
N ASP A 151 -3.94 17.34 -4.33
CA ASP A 151 -4.67 18.36 -5.06
C ASP A 151 -5.46 17.77 -6.24
N GLU A 152 -6.14 18.64 -6.97
CA GLU A 152 -6.93 18.35 -8.16
C GLU A 152 -6.08 17.74 -9.30
N GLN A 153 -4.78 18.04 -9.33
CA GLN A 153 -3.79 17.53 -10.28
C GLN A 153 -3.07 16.27 -9.76
N LYS A 154 -3.56 15.68 -8.66
CA LYS A 154 -3.00 14.50 -7.99
C LYS A 154 -1.58 14.72 -7.46
N GLN A 155 -1.16 15.95 -7.24
CA GLN A 155 0.11 16.27 -6.58
C GLN A 155 -0.08 16.29 -5.06
N VAL A 156 0.97 15.95 -4.33
CA VAL A 156 0.94 15.99 -2.86
C VAL A 156 0.84 17.44 -2.39
N GLU A 157 -0.28 17.79 -1.77
CA GLU A 157 -0.52 19.10 -1.18
C GLU A 157 0.04 19.16 0.24
N ASN A 158 -0.32 18.17 1.07
CA ASN A 158 0.07 18.10 2.48
C ASN A 158 0.13 16.64 2.97
N ILE A 159 0.97 16.38 3.97
CA ILE A 159 1.04 15.11 4.68
C ILE A 159 0.79 15.36 6.16
N HIS A 160 -0.20 14.68 6.73
CA HIS A 160 -0.57 14.81 8.15
C HIS A 160 -0.19 13.54 8.91
N VAL A 161 0.57 13.68 10.00
CA VAL A 161 0.97 12.58 10.89
C VAL A 161 0.16 12.65 12.18
N ILE A 162 -0.97 11.93 12.23
CA ILE A 162 -2.01 12.11 13.24
C ILE A 162 -1.99 10.93 14.22
N PRO A 163 -1.82 11.17 15.54
CA PRO A 163 -2.03 10.13 16.55
C PRO A 163 -3.44 9.56 16.44
N SER A 164 -3.57 8.23 16.38
CA SER A 164 -4.86 7.58 16.10
C SER A 164 -5.92 7.87 17.18
N GLN A 165 -5.49 8.15 18.41
CA GLN A 165 -6.35 8.56 19.52
C GLN A 165 -7.03 9.91 19.29
N MET A 166 -6.45 10.77 18.43
CA MET A 166 -7.03 12.06 18.04
C MET A 166 -7.97 11.93 16.83
N ALA A 167 -8.02 10.74 16.22
CA ALA A 167 -8.73 10.42 14.98
C ALA A 167 -9.78 9.31 15.19
N GLN A 168 -10.48 9.30 16.33
CA GLN A 168 -11.52 8.32 16.69
C GLN A 168 -12.87 8.56 15.96
N VAL A 169 -12.81 8.67 14.65
CA VAL A 169 -13.95 8.81 13.74
C VAL A 169 -13.86 7.75 12.65
N THR A 170 -14.94 7.42 11.98
CA THR A 170 -14.94 6.45 10.85
C THR A 170 -14.50 7.07 9.52
N THR A 171 -14.52 8.40 9.44
CA THR A 171 -14.08 9.16 8.27
C THR A 171 -13.45 10.46 8.75
N LEU A 172 -12.20 10.69 8.39
CA LEU A 172 -11.55 11.97 8.56
C LEU A 172 -11.96 12.88 7.41
N CYS A 173 -12.29 14.14 7.71
CA CYS A 173 -12.63 15.15 6.73
C CYS A 173 -11.78 16.39 6.98
N PHE A 174 -11.14 16.87 5.92
CA PHE A 174 -10.26 18.03 5.92
C PHE A 174 -10.83 19.05 4.95
N GLY A 175 -11.24 20.21 5.46
CA GLY A 175 -11.56 21.36 4.61
C GLY A 175 -10.31 22.16 4.24
N GLU A 176 -10.53 23.40 3.84
CA GLU A 176 -9.46 24.40 3.64
C GLU A 176 -8.66 24.63 4.93
N VAL A 177 -9.37 24.73 6.05
CA VAL A 177 -8.79 24.76 7.40
C VAL A 177 -9.33 23.58 8.19
N SER A 178 -8.43 22.81 8.78
CA SER A 178 -8.75 21.62 9.54
C SER A 178 -8.14 21.67 10.94
N LYS A 179 -8.87 21.16 11.93
CA LYS A 179 -8.31 20.95 13.29
C LYS A 179 -7.08 20.03 13.27
N TYR A 180 -6.92 19.24 12.21
CA TYR A 180 -5.79 18.34 12.05
C TYR A 180 -4.55 19.01 11.47
N ASP A 181 -4.62 20.26 11.00
CA ASP A 181 -3.46 20.93 10.37
C ASP A 181 -2.28 21.13 11.33
N VAL A 182 -2.54 21.06 12.64
CA VAL A 182 -1.49 20.99 13.68
C VAL A 182 -0.56 19.77 13.54
N TYR A 183 -0.93 18.78 12.73
CA TYR A 183 -0.21 17.53 12.47
C TYR A 183 0.51 17.50 11.12
N ILE A 184 0.53 18.59 10.36
CA ILE A 184 1.25 18.65 9.07
C ILE A 184 2.75 18.40 9.29
N ASN A 185 3.31 17.43 8.58
CA ASN A 185 4.72 17.04 8.60
C ASN A 185 5.29 16.75 10.00
N ARG A 186 4.44 16.38 10.96
CA ARG A 186 4.83 16.10 12.35
C ARG A 186 5.43 14.70 12.55
N TYR A 187 6.40 14.34 11.72
CA TYR A 187 7.15 13.08 11.83
C TYR A 187 7.91 12.95 13.16
N ASP A 188 8.20 14.07 13.83
CA ASP A 188 8.76 14.09 15.18
C ASP A 188 7.88 13.35 16.21
N LEU A 189 6.57 13.26 15.98
CA LEU A 189 5.67 12.51 16.84
C LEU A 189 5.93 11.00 16.80
N LEU A 190 6.32 10.46 15.64
CA LEU A 190 6.71 9.05 15.51
C LEU A 190 7.97 8.76 16.33
N ARG A 191 8.95 9.66 16.27
CA ARG A 191 10.19 9.55 17.05
C ARG A 191 9.93 9.62 18.55
N ARG A 192 9.13 10.59 18.99
CA ARG A 192 8.73 10.71 20.42
C ARG A 192 7.99 9.47 20.90
N HIS A 193 7.10 8.92 20.08
CA HIS A 193 6.39 7.68 20.41
C HIS A 193 7.38 6.52 20.60
N TYR A 194 8.31 6.34 19.66
CA TYR A 194 9.36 5.34 19.76
C TYR A 194 10.21 5.49 21.03
N GLU A 195 10.68 6.70 21.34
CA GLU A 195 11.48 6.99 22.54
C GLU A 195 10.73 6.64 23.84
N LEU A 196 9.43 6.95 23.91
CA LEU A 196 8.58 6.58 25.04
C LEU A 196 8.45 5.07 25.20
N MET A 197 8.26 4.35 24.09
CA MET A 197 8.15 2.89 24.10
C MET A 197 9.46 2.21 24.52
N GLN A 198 10.61 2.73 24.05
CA GLN A 198 11.92 2.25 24.47
C GLN A 198 12.14 2.45 25.95
N LYS A 199 11.86 3.66 26.46
CA LYS A 199 11.98 3.96 27.89
C LYS A 199 11.14 3.00 28.74
N LEU A 200 9.88 2.77 28.36
CA LEU A 200 8.99 1.85 29.05
C LEU A 200 9.51 0.41 29.00
N TYR A 201 10.07 -0.03 27.86
CA TYR A 201 10.67 -1.36 27.74
C TYR A 201 11.84 -1.55 28.72
N TYR A 202 12.77 -0.59 28.80
CA TYR A 202 13.89 -0.65 29.74
C TYR A 202 13.44 -0.65 31.21
N GLU A 203 12.40 0.11 31.54
CA GLU A 203 11.83 0.13 32.90
C GLU A 203 11.21 -1.22 33.29
N LEU A 204 10.57 -1.92 32.35
CA LEU A 204 9.88 -3.19 32.60
C LEU A 204 10.78 -4.42 32.46
N CYS A 205 11.82 -4.33 31.63
CA CYS A 205 12.78 -5.39 31.37
C CYS A 205 14.20 -4.87 31.63
N PRO A 206 14.57 -4.58 32.88
CA PRO A 206 15.93 -4.19 33.20
C PRO A 206 16.85 -5.33 32.77
N THR A 207 17.69 -5.08 31.77
CA THR A 207 18.75 -6.00 31.37
C THR A 207 19.56 -6.31 32.61
N LYS A 208 19.56 -7.57 33.04
CA LYS A 208 20.50 -8.04 34.05
C LYS A 208 21.90 -7.87 33.46
N GLU A 209 22.68 -6.95 34.01
CA GLU A 209 24.14 -6.90 33.83
C GLU A 209 24.78 -8.24 34.19
#